data_AF-A0A871RAP6-F1
#
_entry.id   AF-A0A871RAP6-F1
#
_cell.length_a   1.000
_cell.length_b   1.000
_cell.length_c   1.000
_cell.angle_alpha   90.00
_cell.angle_beta   90.00
_cell.angle_gamma   90.00
#
_symmetry.space_group_name_H-M   'P 1'
#
loop_
_entity.id
_entity.type
_entity.pdbx_description
1 polymer ?
#
loop_
_entity_poly.entity_id
_entity_poly.type
_entity_poly.pdbx_seq_one_letter_code
_entity_poly.pdbx_strand_id
1 'polypeptide(L)'
;MASKFRNTFWLKENGFAPQIYLFRNIESGQVIYSQTPHVTKYQIKQQFFRPNWENRKPSKRRDLWRPLAVAQFQDYQQTVQAYHALVELRYMREVSKRKEAEAMRKRNIYNQIWYSGQYRPTWSQEAVADLSTVVDEFKFKTKIYWDSLWRKGEDKYWNKEFVQHEEMDQVGTREKFVVLDEIRKKGLEDFKVAEQKRLEVEPASDETADKKKISVL
;
A
#
# COMPACT_ATOMS: atom_id res chain seq x y z
N MET A 1 -10.01 16.24 -3.56
CA MET A 1 -8.91 16.82 -4.36
C MET A 1 -7.86 15.78 -4.79
N ALA A 2 -8.24 14.64 -5.36
CA ALA A 2 -7.32 13.76 -6.09
C ALA A 2 -7.96 13.37 -7.43
N SER A 3 -7.70 14.18 -8.44
CA SER A 3 -8.16 14.01 -9.82
C SER A 3 -7.07 13.43 -10.73
N LYS A 4 -5.84 13.30 -10.21
CA LYS A 4 -4.63 12.90 -10.93
C LYS A 4 -3.72 12.10 -9.99
N PHE A 5 -2.79 11.36 -10.59
CA PHE A 5 -1.66 10.77 -9.90
C PHE A 5 -0.80 11.85 -9.23
N ARG A 6 -0.18 11.54 -8.08
CA ARG A 6 0.64 12.47 -7.30
C ARG A 6 2.09 12.02 -7.29
N ASN A 7 3.00 12.91 -7.66
CA ASN A 7 4.43 12.66 -7.58
C ASN A 7 4.94 12.84 -6.14
N THR A 8 6.21 12.47 -5.92
CA THR A 8 6.87 12.55 -4.61
C THR A 8 6.88 13.98 -4.05
N PHE A 9 7.24 14.97 -4.88
CA PHE A 9 7.27 16.38 -4.50
C PHE A 9 5.92 16.86 -3.98
N TRP A 10 4.84 16.59 -4.72
CA TRP A 10 3.50 17.01 -4.31
C TRP A 10 3.08 16.37 -2.98
N LEU A 11 3.43 15.10 -2.74
CA LEU A 11 3.11 14.42 -1.48
C LEU A 11 3.83 15.07 -0.29
N LYS A 12 5.13 15.39 -0.46
CA LYS A 12 5.95 16.06 0.57
C LYS A 12 5.41 17.46 0.88
N GLU A 13 5.18 18.28 -0.15
CA GLU A 13 4.66 19.65 -0.01
C GLU A 13 3.28 19.73 0.65
N ASN A 14 2.42 18.75 0.39
CA ASN A 14 1.07 18.72 0.97
C ASN A 14 1.01 18.03 2.34
N GLY A 15 2.17 17.68 2.92
CA GLY A 15 2.26 17.09 4.26
C GLY A 15 1.63 15.70 4.34
N PHE A 16 1.69 14.89 3.29
CA PHE A 16 1.36 13.47 3.38
C PHE A 16 2.58 12.68 3.84
N ALA A 17 2.43 11.69 4.71
CA ALA A 17 3.53 10.77 5.02
C ALA A 17 3.89 9.88 3.82
N PRO A 18 5.12 9.32 3.76
CA PRO A 18 5.51 8.32 2.75
C PRO A 18 4.79 6.99 3.01
N GLN A 19 3.49 6.93 2.67
CA GLN A 19 2.65 5.76 2.91
C GLN A 19 1.61 5.53 1.81
N ILE A 20 1.21 4.26 1.66
CA ILE A 20 0.14 3.80 0.76
C ILE A 20 -1.02 3.30 1.61
N TYR A 21 -2.23 3.70 1.22
CA TYR A 21 -3.46 3.25 1.82
C TYR A 21 -4.10 2.17 0.96
N LEU A 22 -4.45 1.05 1.58
CA LEU A 22 -5.25 -0.01 0.97
C LEU A 22 -6.66 0.12 1.53
N PHE A 23 -7.66 0.24 0.66
CA PHE A 23 -9.07 0.27 1.05
C PHE A 23 -9.80 -0.93 0.49
N ARG A 24 -10.49 -1.68 1.36
CA ARG A 24 -11.39 -2.76 0.96
C ARG A 24 -12.81 -2.25 0.80
N ASN A 25 -13.50 -2.76 -0.22
CA ASN A 25 -14.93 -2.64 -0.38
C ASN A 25 -15.60 -3.74 0.44
N ILE A 26 -16.49 -3.38 1.37
CA ILE A 26 -17.14 -4.36 2.26
C ILE A 26 -18.26 -5.15 1.58
N GLU A 27 -18.83 -4.63 0.48
CA GLU A 27 -19.90 -5.29 -0.27
C GLU A 27 -19.32 -6.29 -1.26
N SER A 28 -18.32 -5.89 -2.05
CA SER A 28 -17.70 -6.77 -3.05
C SER A 28 -16.47 -7.50 -2.52
N GLY A 29 -15.73 -6.97 -1.56
CA GLY A 29 -14.43 -7.52 -1.13
C GLY A 29 -13.25 -7.07 -1.99
N GLN A 30 -13.49 -6.25 -3.02
CA GLN A 30 -12.46 -5.65 -3.85
C GLN A 30 -11.58 -4.71 -3.05
N VAL A 31 -10.31 -4.58 -3.42
CA VAL A 31 -9.39 -3.61 -2.81
C VAL A 31 -9.05 -2.51 -3.80
N ILE A 32 -8.75 -1.31 -3.32
CA ILE A 32 -8.21 -0.21 -4.10
C ILE A 32 -6.99 0.38 -3.38
N TYR A 33 -5.97 0.73 -4.16
CA TYR A 33 -4.74 1.34 -3.68
C TYR A 33 -4.84 2.87 -3.76
N SER A 34 -4.31 3.59 -2.79
CA SER A 34 -4.39 5.05 -2.76
C SER A 34 -3.16 5.68 -2.14
N GLN A 35 -2.70 6.79 -2.71
CA GLN A 35 -1.65 7.65 -2.12
C GLN A 35 -2.21 8.63 -1.06
N THR A 36 -3.55 8.72 -0.95
CA THR A 36 -4.25 9.66 -0.05
C THR A 36 -5.23 8.91 0.84
N PRO A 37 -5.64 9.44 2.01
CA PRO A 37 -6.53 8.75 2.95
C PRO A 37 -8.00 8.64 2.47
N HIS A 38 -8.26 8.86 1.17
CA HIS A 38 -9.60 8.82 0.59
C HIS A 38 -9.60 8.11 -0.76
N VAL A 39 -10.70 7.40 -1.03
CA VAL A 39 -10.98 6.78 -2.33
C VAL A 39 -11.61 7.79 -3.28
N THR A 40 -11.08 7.87 -4.51
CA THR A 40 -11.54 8.81 -5.53
C THR A 40 -12.03 8.12 -6.80
N LYS A 41 -12.88 8.83 -7.56
CA LYS A 41 -13.36 8.35 -8.88
C LYS A 41 -12.21 8.11 -9.86
N TYR A 42 -11.16 8.93 -9.77
CA TYR A 42 -9.95 8.79 -10.58
C TYR A 42 -9.31 7.43 -10.34
N GLN A 43 -9.04 7.07 -9.08
CA GLN A 43 -8.44 5.78 -8.74
C GLN A 43 -9.30 4.60 -9.18
N ILE A 44 -10.63 4.69 -8.99
CA ILE A 44 -11.54 3.63 -9.44
C ILE A 44 -11.47 3.45 -10.96
N LYS A 45 -11.35 4.54 -11.73
CA LYS A 45 -11.18 4.46 -13.18
C LYS A 45 -9.82 3.88 -13.59
N GLN A 46 -8.77 4.18 -12.84
CA GLN A 46 -7.39 3.79 -13.16
C GLN A 46 -7.05 2.35 -12.75
N GLN A 47 -7.74 1.76 -11.77
CA GLN A 47 -7.39 0.44 -11.24
C GLN A 47 -8.33 -0.67 -11.67
N PHE A 48 -9.58 -0.37 -12.02
CA PHE A 48 -10.54 -1.36 -12.50
C PHE A 48 -10.59 -1.31 -14.02
N PHE A 49 -9.63 -1.99 -14.66
CA PHE A 49 -9.34 -1.87 -16.10
C PHE A 49 -10.38 -2.58 -16.97
N ARG A 50 -10.75 -3.81 -16.57
CA ARG A 50 -11.68 -4.66 -17.31
C ARG A 50 -12.77 -5.22 -16.38
N PRO A 51 -13.71 -4.37 -15.93
CA PRO A 51 -14.79 -4.83 -15.08
C PRO A 51 -15.67 -5.84 -15.81
N ASN A 52 -16.09 -6.88 -15.11
CA ASN A 52 -16.99 -7.91 -15.63
C ASN A 52 -18.05 -8.26 -14.58
N TRP A 53 -18.86 -9.29 -14.83
CA TRP A 53 -19.94 -9.67 -13.91
C TRP A 53 -19.42 -10.14 -12.55
N GLU A 54 -18.24 -10.76 -12.51
CA GLU A 54 -17.56 -11.19 -11.29
C GLU A 54 -16.91 -10.00 -10.60
N ASN A 55 -16.00 -9.30 -11.27
CA ASN A 55 -15.25 -8.14 -10.81
C ASN A 55 -15.92 -6.85 -11.33
N ARG A 56 -17.09 -6.50 -10.77
CA ARG A 56 -17.86 -5.32 -11.20
C ARG A 56 -17.12 -4.03 -10.86
N LYS A 57 -17.30 -2.98 -11.65
CA LYS A 57 -16.74 -1.67 -11.31
C LYS A 57 -17.39 -1.14 -10.02
N PRO A 58 -16.64 -0.89 -8.93
CA PRO A 58 -17.24 -0.51 -7.67
C PRO A 58 -17.74 0.93 -7.67
N SER A 59 -18.72 1.19 -6.80
CA SER A 59 -19.21 2.54 -6.54
C SER A 59 -18.23 3.36 -5.71
N LYS A 60 -18.30 4.69 -5.84
CA LYS A 60 -17.52 5.66 -5.03
C LYS A 60 -18.16 5.94 -3.65
N ARG A 61 -19.21 5.21 -3.30
CA ARG A 61 -19.94 5.32 -2.03
C ARG A 61 -19.02 5.13 -0.82
N ARG A 62 -18.90 6.16 0.02
CA ARG A 62 -17.92 6.24 1.13
C ARG A 62 -18.13 5.16 2.19
N ASP A 63 -19.39 4.81 2.45
CA ASP A 63 -19.82 3.81 3.43
C ASP A 63 -19.29 2.40 3.12
N LEU A 64 -19.09 2.09 1.84
CA LEU A 64 -18.61 0.79 1.38
C LEU A 64 -17.10 0.61 1.50
N TRP A 65 -16.34 1.71 1.51
CA TRP A 65 -14.87 1.65 1.54
C TRP A 65 -14.35 1.75 2.97
N ARG A 66 -13.55 0.76 3.36
CA ARG A 66 -12.90 0.69 4.67
C ARG A 66 -11.40 0.54 4.52
N PRO A 67 -10.59 1.17 5.39
CA PRO A 67 -9.17 0.85 5.46
C PRO A 67 -8.99 -0.66 5.63
N LEU A 68 -8.11 -1.23 4.82
CA LEU A 68 -7.63 -2.61 4.93
C LEU A 68 -6.29 -2.60 5.65
N ALA A 69 -5.37 -1.77 5.16
CA ALA A 69 -4.05 -1.57 5.70
C ALA A 69 -3.49 -0.20 5.30
N VAL A 70 -2.50 0.28 6.04
CA VAL A 70 -1.65 1.42 5.69
C VAL A 70 -0.20 0.92 5.70
N ALA A 71 0.47 0.96 4.56
CA ALA A 71 1.87 0.59 4.43
C ALA A 71 2.73 1.85 4.42
N GLN A 72 3.51 2.06 5.47
CA GLN A 72 4.44 3.17 5.66
C GLN A 72 5.85 2.73 5.21
N PHE A 73 6.46 3.53 4.35
CA PHE A 73 7.79 3.32 3.79
C PHE A 73 8.78 4.35 4.36
N GLN A 74 10.07 4.12 4.12
CA GLN A 74 11.11 5.03 4.59
C GLN A 74 11.21 6.32 3.75
N ASP A 75 10.77 6.28 2.49
CA ASP A 75 10.90 7.39 1.56
C ASP A 75 9.71 7.52 0.60
N TYR A 76 9.49 8.74 0.10
CA TYR A 76 8.45 9.03 -0.88
C TYR A 76 8.70 8.34 -2.22
N GLN A 77 9.95 8.20 -2.64
CA GLN A 77 10.26 7.50 -3.89
C GLN A 77 9.88 6.02 -3.79
N GLN A 78 10.23 5.37 -2.68
CA GLN A 78 9.82 3.98 -2.39
C GLN A 78 8.30 3.86 -2.37
N THR A 79 7.61 4.81 -1.73
CA THR A 79 6.13 4.86 -1.68
C THR A 79 5.53 4.92 -3.07
N VAL A 80 6.06 5.78 -3.95
CA VAL A 80 5.57 5.93 -5.32
C VAL A 80 5.86 4.67 -6.15
N GLN A 81 7.05 4.10 -6.04
CA GLN A 81 7.43 2.85 -6.72
C GLN A 81 6.54 1.69 -6.30
N ALA A 82 6.34 1.50 -4.99
CA ALA A 82 5.46 0.47 -4.46
C ALA A 82 4.00 0.67 -4.92
N TYR A 83 3.51 1.92 -4.99
CA TYR A 83 2.18 2.20 -5.52
C TYR A 83 2.04 1.78 -6.99
N HIS A 84 3.04 2.11 -7.82
CA HIS A 84 3.04 1.69 -9.22
C HIS A 84 3.07 0.17 -9.37
N ALA A 85 3.94 -0.51 -8.63
CA ALA A 85 4.04 -1.97 -8.65
C ALA A 85 2.73 -2.65 -8.23
N LEU A 86 2.05 -2.15 -7.19
CA LEU A 86 0.74 -2.66 -6.78
C LEU A 86 -0.33 -2.49 -7.87
N VAL A 87 -0.35 -1.34 -8.53
CA VAL A 87 -1.29 -1.08 -9.64
C VAL A 87 -0.96 -1.96 -10.85
N GLU A 88 0.31 -2.21 -11.12
CA GLU A 88 0.77 -3.10 -12.18
C GLU A 88 0.42 -4.56 -11.90
N LEU A 89 0.64 -5.06 -10.68
CA LEU A 89 0.22 -6.41 -10.28
C LEU A 89 -1.29 -6.60 -10.45
N ARG A 90 -2.09 -5.59 -10.09
CA ARG A 90 -3.53 -5.58 -10.36
C ARG A 90 -3.83 -5.65 -11.86
N TYR A 91 -3.15 -4.84 -12.67
CA TYR A 91 -3.29 -4.89 -14.13
C TYR A 91 -2.96 -6.29 -14.66
N MET A 92 -1.92 -6.94 -14.14
CA MET A 92 -1.55 -8.30 -14.51
C MET A 92 -2.65 -9.30 -14.17
N ARG A 93 -3.25 -9.20 -12.98
CA ARG A 93 -4.35 -10.08 -12.55
C ARG A 93 -5.64 -9.90 -13.36
N GLU A 94 -5.90 -8.70 -13.88
CA GLU A 94 -7.12 -8.39 -14.65
C GLU A 94 -6.95 -8.54 -16.17
N VAL A 95 -5.75 -8.30 -16.70
CA VAL A 95 -5.53 -8.14 -18.14
C VAL A 95 -4.47 -9.10 -18.68
N SER A 96 -3.20 -8.95 -18.33
CA SER A 96 -2.11 -9.66 -19.03
C SER A 96 -1.95 -11.12 -18.60
N LYS A 97 -2.03 -11.41 -17.29
CA LYS A 97 -1.89 -12.74 -16.69
C LYS A 97 -3.19 -13.24 -16.05
N ARG A 98 -4.33 -12.83 -16.62
CA ARG A 98 -5.66 -13.14 -16.08
C ARG A 98 -5.91 -14.64 -15.90
N LYS A 99 -5.46 -15.49 -16.85
CA LYS A 99 -5.65 -16.95 -16.79
C LYS A 99 -4.92 -17.57 -15.60
N GLU A 100 -3.68 -17.16 -15.36
CA GLU A 100 -2.87 -17.60 -14.22
C GLU A 100 -3.53 -17.16 -12.90
N ALA A 101 -3.96 -15.90 -12.82
CA ALA A 101 -4.67 -15.39 -11.66
C ALA A 101 -5.98 -16.16 -11.39
N GLU A 102 -6.73 -16.48 -12.43
CA GLU A 102 -7.97 -17.26 -12.34
C GLU A 102 -7.75 -18.72 -11.90
N ALA A 103 -6.61 -19.32 -12.25
CA ALA A 103 -6.26 -20.69 -11.84
C ALA A 103 -5.92 -20.78 -10.34
N MET A 104 -5.35 -19.72 -9.76
CA MET A 104 -5.01 -19.66 -8.32
C MET A 104 -6.22 -19.40 -7.40
N ARG A 105 -7.36 -18.98 -7.94
CA ARG A 105 -8.54 -18.61 -7.14
C ARG A 105 -9.36 -19.83 -6.73
N LYS A 106 -9.81 -19.85 -5.48
CA LYS A 106 -10.77 -20.84 -5.00
C LYS A 106 -12.06 -20.81 -5.82
N ARG A 107 -12.49 -21.98 -6.30
CA ARG A 107 -13.74 -22.16 -7.04
C ARG A 107 -14.86 -22.71 -6.17
N ASN A 108 -16.10 -22.44 -6.55
CA ASN A 108 -17.30 -23.07 -5.99
C ASN A 108 -17.73 -24.28 -6.85
N ILE A 109 -18.84 -24.92 -6.47
CA ILE A 109 -19.41 -26.07 -7.18
C ILE A 109 -19.84 -25.76 -8.63
N TYR A 110 -20.05 -24.49 -8.97
CA TYR A 110 -20.42 -24.02 -10.30
C TYR A 110 -19.21 -23.53 -11.12
N ASN A 111 -17.99 -23.83 -10.67
CA ASN A 111 -16.73 -23.40 -11.29
C ASN A 111 -16.55 -21.85 -11.39
N GLN A 112 -17.28 -21.09 -10.57
CA GLN A 112 -17.12 -19.65 -10.44
C GLN A 112 -16.13 -19.35 -9.30
N ILE A 113 -15.50 -18.17 -9.31
CA ILE A 113 -14.68 -17.75 -8.15
C ILE A 113 -15.59 -17.73 -6.91
N TRP A 114 -15.19 -18.37 -5.81
CA TRP A 114 -16.03 -18.47 -4.61
C TRP A 114 -16.55 -17.10 -4.16
N TYR A 115 -17.84 -17.03 -3.81
CA TYR A 115 -18.51 -15.81 -3.37
C TYR A 115 -19.58 -16.10 -2.32
N SER A 116 -19.96 -15.06 -1.58
CA SER A 116 -21.16 -15.01 -0.74
C SER A 116 -21.94 -13.74 -1.10
N GLY A 117 -23.11 -13.89 -1.73
CA GLY A 117 -23.79 -12.75 -2.37
C GLY A 117 -22.93 -12.12 -3.47
N GLN A 118 -22.57 -10.84 -3.33
CA GLN A 118 -21.60 -10.18 -4.23
C GLN A 118 -20.16 -10.17 -3.68
N TYR A 119 -19.98 -10.59 -2.43
CA TYR A 119 -18.70 -10.53 -1.75
C TYR A 119 -17.79 -11.68 -2.20
N ARG A 120 -16.58 -11.36 -2.64
CA ARG A 120 -15.52 -12.33 -2.96
C ARG A 120 -14.28 -12.04 -2.11
N PRO A 121 -13.91 -12.94 -1.19
CA PRO A 121 -12.75 -12.75 -0.30
C PRO A 121 -11.42 -12.80 -1.05
N THR A 122 -11.37 -13.44 -2.21
CA THR A 122 -10.15 -13.65 -3.00
C THR A 122 -9.49 -12.33 -3.38
N TRP A 123 -10.25 -11.27 -3.68
CA TRP A 123 -9.67 -9.98 -4.05
C TRP A 123 -8.92 -9.30 -2.91
N SER A 124 -9.39 -9.48 -1.66
CA SER A 124 -8.67 -8.99 -0.49
C SER A 124 -7.41 -9.82 -0.23
N GLN A 125 -7.47 -11.13 -0.41
CA GLN A 125 -6.31 -12.03 -0.29
C GLN A 125 -5.24 -11.72 -1.34
N GLU A 126 -5.65 -11.53 -2.60
CA GLU A 126 -4.78 -11.15 -3.71
C GLU A 126 -4.06 -9.83 -3.43
N ALA A 127 -4.77 -8.83 -2.89
CA ALA A 127 -4.16 -7.54 -2.58
C ALA A 127 -3.15 -7.60 -1.41
N VAL A 128 -3.39 -8.49 -0.43
CA VAL A 128 -2.45 -8.76 0.66
C VAL A 128 -1.20 -9.47 0.12
N ALA A 129 -1.39 -10.47 -0.75
CA ALA A 129 -0.30 -11.16 -1.41
C ALA A 129 0.51 -10.24 -2.33
N ASP A 130 -0.16 -9.35 -3.07
CA ASP A 130 0.49 -8.33 -3.91
C ASP A 130 1.36 -7.40 -3.05
N LEU A 131 0.86 -6.98 -1.88
CA LEU A 131 1.63 -6.16 -0.95
C LEU A 131 2.85 -6.90 -0.41
N SER A 132 2.72 -8.17 -0.02
CA SER A 132 3.88 -8.95 0.42
C SER A 132 4.92 -9.11 -0.69
N THR A 133 4.48 -9.38 -1.93
CA THR A 133 5.38 -9.51 -3.08
C THR A 133 6.12 -8.21 -3.38
N VAL A 134 5.44 -7.06 -3.36
CA VAL A 134 6.09 -5.76 -3.58
C VAL A 134 7.14 -5.48 -2.51
N VAL A 135 6.83 -5.75 -1.24
CA VAL A 135 7.79 -5.48 -0.16
C VAL A 135 9.01 -6.39 -0.25
N ASP A 136 8.82 -7.67 -0.58
CA ASP A 136 9.91 -8.65 -0.70
C ASP A 136 10.79 -8.40 -1.92
N GLU A 137 10.19 -8.14 -3.10
CA GLU A 137 10.91 -7.91 -4.35
C GLU A 137 11.82 -6.67 -4.27
N PHE A 138 11.28 -5.56 -3.74
CA PHE A 138 12.04 -4.33 -3.60
C PHE A 138 12.84 -4.25 -2.30
N LYS A 139 12.67 -5.21 -1.38
CA LYS A 139 13.34 -5.27 -0.06
C LYS A 139 13.11 -4.00 0.77
N PHE A 140 11.91 -3.45 0.70
CA PHE A 140 11.59 -2.20 1.37
C PHE A 140 11.30 -2.42 2.87
N LYS A 141 12.06 -1.75 3.73
CA LYS A 141 11.73 -1.67 5.16
C LYS A 141 10.41 -0.92 5.34
N THR A 142 9.36 -1.66 5.68
CA THR A 142 7.97 -1.22 5.64
C THR A 142 7.27 -1.53 6.96
N LYS A 143 6.60 -0.53 7.50
CA LYS A 143 5.71 -0.69 8.66
C LYS A 143 4.27 -0.74 8.17
N ILE A 144 3.57 -1.84 8.42
CA ILE A 144 2.20 -2.06 7.94
C ILE A 144 1.22 -2.04 9.10
N TYR A 145 0.33 -1.05 9.10
CA TYR A 145 -0.79 -0.95 10.03
C TYR A 145 -2.01 -1.66 9.44
N TRP A 146 -2.58 -2.62 10.16
CA TRP A 146 -3.69 -3.43 9.69
C TRP A 146 -5.02 -3.06 10.35
N ASP A 147 -6.14 -3.15 9.62
CA ASP A 147 -7.50 -3.01 10.22
C ASP A 147 -7.78 -4.15 11.21
N SER A 148 -7.16 -5.31 10.98
CA SER A 148 -7.04 -6.40 11.96
C SER A 148 -5.86 -7.26 11.56
N LEU A 149 -5.05 -7.68 12.53
CA LEU A 149 -3.89 -8.54 12.28
C LEU A 149 -4.26 -9.86 11.59
N TRP A 150 -5.49 -10.34 11.75
CA TRP A 150 -6.00 -11.52 11.03
C TRP A 150 -5.90 -11.37 9.50
N ARG A 151 -6.02 -10.14 8.99
CA ARG A 151 -6.02 -9.87 7.54
C ARG A 151 -4.68 -10.09 6.87
N LYS A 152 -3.58 -10.06 7.62
CA LYS A 152 -2.23 -10.29 7.08
C LYS A 152 -2.00 -11.76 6.67
N GLY A 153 -2.83 -12.68 7.17
CA GLY A 153 -2.60 -14.11 7.05
C GLY A 153 -1.47 -14.61 7.97
N GLU A 154 -0.83 -15.70 7.56
CA GLU A 154 0.24 -16.33 8.34
C GLU A 154 1.58 -15.59 8.21
N ASP A 155 2.38 -15.58 9.28
CA ASP A 155 3.68 -14.90 9.31
C ASP A 155 4.73 -15.50 8.37
N LYS A 156 4.54 -16.74 7.90
CA LYS A 156 5.45 -17.39 6.95
C LYS A 156 5.50 -16.72 5.58
N TYR A 157 4.48 -15.93 5.24
CA TYR A 157 4.39 -15.21 3.97
C TYR A 157 5.03 -13.81 4.02
N TRP A 158 5.59 -13.43 5.18
CA TRP A 158 6.15 -12.11 5.41
C TRP A 158 7.62 -12.21 5.81
N ASN A 159 8.45 -11.43 5.13
CA ASN A 159 9.86 -11.32 5.48
C ASN A 159 10.03 -10.42 6.71
N LYS A 160 10.42 -11.02 7.85
CA LYS A 160 10.57 -10.35 9.14
C LYS A 160 11.67 -9.29 9.17
N GLU A 161 12.62 -9.34 8.23
CA GLU A 161 13.68 -8.32 8.13
C GLU A 161 13.16 -6.99 7.59
N PHE A 162 12.19 -7.06 6.67
CA PHE A 162 11.65 -5.90 5.98
C PHE A 162 10.32 -5.41 6.56
N VAL A 163 9.56 -6.28 7.21
CA VAL A 163 8.17 -5.96 7.57
C VAL A 163 7.96 -5.94 9.08
N GLN A 164 7.47 -4.79 9.57
CA GLN A 164 6.90 -4.67 10.90
C GLN A 164 5.37 -4.57 10.78
N HIS A 165 4.65 -5.38 11.56
CA HIS A 165 3.20 -5.36 11.60
C HIS A 165 2.70 -4.66 12.87
N GLU A 166 1.70 -3.79 12.73
CA GLU A 166 1.00 -3.15 13.83
C GLU A 166 -0.51 -3.21 13.55
N GLU A 167 -1.33 -3.29 14.60
CA GLU A 167 -2.78 -3.18 14.46
C GLU A 167 -3.20 -1.71 14.58
N MET A 168 -4.12 -1.27 13.73
CA MET A 168 -4.72 0.05 13.84
C MET A 168 -5.67 0.11 15.04
N ASP A 169 -5.78 1.27 15.67
CA ASP A 169 -6.73 1.48 16.76
C ASP A 169 -8.17 1.20 16.28
N GLN A 170 -8.86 0.35 17.03
CA GLN A 170 -10.23 -0.06 16.71
C GLN A 170 -11.21 1.03 17.14
N VAL A 171 -11.34 2.06 16.30
CA VAL A 171 -12.31 3.14 16.50
C VAL A 171 -13.63 2.88 15.78
N GLY A 172 -14.64 3.66 16.18
CA GLY A 172 -15.94 3.67 15.52
C GLY A 172 -15.83 3.90 14.01
N THR A 173 -16.79 3.34 13.29
CA THR A 173 -16.88 3.38 11.83
C THR A 173 -16.79 4.79 11.21
N ARG A 174 -17.23 5.81 11.96
CA ARG A 174 -17.20 7.23 11.55
C ARG A 174 -15.85 7.90 11.81
N GLU A 175 -15.10 7.43 12.80
CA GLU A 175 -13.87 8.03 13.31
C GLU A 175 -12.62 7.47 12.64
N LYS A 176 -12.75 6.49 11.73
CA LYS A 176 -11.60 5.88 11.03
C LYS A 176 -10.71 6.89 10.30
N PHE A 177 -11.22 8.06 9.90
CA PHE A 177 -10.39 9.12 9.31
C PHE A 177 -9.44 9.76 10.32
N VAL A 178 -9.82 9.79 11.60
CA VAL A 178 -8.97 10.28 12.70
C VAL A 178 -7.77 9.35 12.87
N VAL A 179 -8.00 8.04 12.91
CA VAL A 179 -6.92 7.04 12.98
C VAL A 179 -5.98 7.13 11.78
N LEU A 180 -6.51 7.31 10.56
CA LEU A 180 -5.65 7.53 9.38
C LEU A 180 -4.83 8.82 9.47
N ASP A 181 -5.37 9.87 10.09
CA ASP A 181 -4.65 11.13 10.31
C ASP A 181 -3.58 11.00 11.40
N GLU A 182 -3.84 10.24 12.46
CA GLU A 182 -2.87 9.92 13.51
C GLU A 182 -1.71 9.10 12.95
N ILE A 183 -2.01 8.06 12.15
CA ILE A 183 -0.98 7.27 11.45
C ILE A 183 -0.17 8.16 10.50
N ARG A 184 -0.83 9.08 9.78
CA ARG A 184 -0.14 10.06 8.93
C ARG A 184 0.81 10.94 9.74
N LYS A 185 0.40 11.44 10.91
CA LYS A 185 1.26 12.27 11.78
C LYS A 185 2.47 11.49 12.28
N LYS A 186 2.25 10.28 12.81
CA LYS A 186 3.32 9.36 13.22
C LYS A 186 4.30 9.08 12.06
N GLY A 187 3.77 8.81 10.86
CA GLY A 187 4.59 8.55 9.68
C GLY A 187 5.43 9.76 9.22
N LEU A 188 4.94 10.99 9.41
CA LEU A 188 5.72 12.20 9.15
C LEU A 188 6.83 12.41 10.19
N GLU A 189 6.55 12.13 11.46
CA GLU A 189 7.54 12.20 12.53
C GLU A 189 8.66 11.19 12.31
N ASP A 190 8.31 9.93 12.01
CA ASP A 190 9.26 8.88 11.67
C ASP A 190 10.14 9.26 10.47
N PHE A 191 9.53 9.85 9.44
CA PHE A 191 10.27 10.33 8.26
C PHE A 191 11.26 11.43 8.62
N LYS A 192 10.86 12.42 9.42
CA LYS A 192 11.76 13.50 9.86
C LYS A 192 12.93 12.98 10.68
N VAL A 193 12.68 12.05 11.60
CA VAL A 193 13.73 11.41 12.41
C VAL A 193 14.68 10.61 11.51
N ALA A 194 14.16 9.89 10.53
CA ALA A 194 14.99 9.16 9.56
C ALA A 194 15.80 10.10 8.65
N GLU A 195 15.22 11.22 8.21
CA GLU A 195 15.89 12.24 7.40
C GLU A 195 17.02 12.91 8.19
N GLN A 196 16.79 13.29 9.45
CA GLN A 196 17.83 13.82 10.35
C GLN A 196 18.98 12.83 10.55
N LYS A 197 18.68 11.56 10.83
CA LYS A 197 19.72 10.53 10.97
C LYS A 197 20.54 10.31 9.69
N ARG A 198 19.93 10.44 8.52
CA ARG A 198 20.66 10.35 7.24
C ARG A 198 21.62 11.54 7.07
N LEU A 199 21.14 12.74 7.38
CA LEU A 199 21.93 13.98 7.30
C LEU A 199 23.06 14.03 8.33
N GLU A 200 22.97 13.33 9.46
CA GLU A 200 24.05 13.23 10.46
C GLU A 200 25.14 12.22 10.07
N VAL A 201 24.83 11.24 9.22
CA VAL A 201 25.78 10.18 8.80
C VAL A 201 26.60 10.60 7.57
N GLU A 202 26.03 11.37 6.64
CA GLU A 202 26.72 11.87 5.45
C GLU A 202 27.88 12.87 5.69
N PRO A 203 27.92 13.74 6.72
CA PRO A 203 29.04 14.68 6.91
C PRO A 203 30.36 14.03 7.36
N ALA A 204 30.37 12.75 7.78
CA ALA A 204 31.58 12.10 8.28
C ALA A 204 32.45 11.45 7.18
N SER A 205 31.89 11.20 5.97
CA SER A 205 32.64 10.56 4.88
C SER A 205 33.44 11.52 4.01
N ASP A 206 33.08 12.80 3.96
CA ASP A 206 33.76 13.77 3.09
C ASP A 206 35.02 14.41 3.74
N GLU A 207 35.10 14.51 5.07
CA GLU A 207 36.28 15.07 5.74
C GLU A 207 37.52 14.14 5.74
N THR A 208 37.35 12.84 5.48
CA THR A 208 38.47 11.89 5.42
C THR A 208 39.10 11.78 4.02
N ALA A 209 38.42 12.26 2.97
CA ALA A 209 38.95 12.27 1.61
C ALA A 209 39.91 13.44 1.37
N ASP A 210 39.67 14.61 1.97
CA ASP A 210 40.49 15.81 1.76
C ASP A 210 41.80 15.82 2.56
N LYS A 211 41.86 15.17 3.73
CA LYS A 211 43.11 15.09 4.51
C LYS A 211 44.17 14.16 3.91
N LYS A 212 43.81 13.25 2.99
CA LYS A 212 44.75 12.35 2.31
C LYS A 212 45.44 12.96 1.08
N LYS A 213 44.95 14.08 0.56
CA LYS A 213 45.58 14.77 -0.59
C LYS A 213 46.66 15.79 -0.19
N ILE A 214 46.72 16.19 1.08
CA ILE A 214 47.63 17.25 1.54
C ILE A 214 48.94 16.69 2.15
N SER A 215 49.02 15.38 2.45
CA SER A 215 50.22 14.78 3.06
C SER A 215 51.24 14.18 2.07
N VAL A 216 51.16 14.52 0.78
CA VAL A 216 52.14 14.10 -0.24
C VAL A 216 52.64 15.33 -0.99
N LEU A 217 53.32 16.20 -0.27
CA LEU A 217 54.25 17.23 -0.77
C LEU A 217 55.35 17.37 0.29
#